data_AF-A0A397UJ55-F1
#
_entry.id   AF-A0A397UJ55-F1
#
_cell.length_a   1.000
_cell.length_b   1.000
_cell.length_c   1.000
_cell.angle_alpha   90.00
_cell.angle_beta   90.00
_cell.angle_gamma   90.00
#
_symmetry.space_group_name_H-M   'P 1'
#
loop_
_entity.id
_entity.type
_entity.pdbx_description
1 polymer ?
#
loop_
_entity_poly.entity_id
_entity_poly.type
_entity_poly.pdbx_seq_one_letter_code
_entity_poly.pdbx_strand_id
1 'polypeptide(L)'
;MAGIVKIECLVNHCNFLMEYEVMKRVSSKYLIERYEYLSCREAIRQIPDFRWCHNQNCGSGQEHLGKDISPIMICIACGQMNCFTHDAIWHDGRTCTEYEAEKNTIVGATRDTIERETKTCPGCGIRIYKYGE
;
A
#
# COMPACT_ATOMS: atom_id res chain seq x y z
N MET A 1 -20.69 -14.37 -6.43
CA MET A 1 -19.39 -14.11 -5.78
C MET A 1 -19.60 -12.96 -4.81
N ALA A 2 -19.54 -13.20 -3.51
CA ALA A 2 -19.72 -12.14 -2.53
C ALA A 2 -18.55 -11.15 -2.66
N GLY A 3 -18.85 -9.91 -3.03
CA GLY A 3 -17.86 -8.84 -3.09
C GLY A 3 -17.28 -8.62 -1.70
N ILE A 4 -15.95 -8.57 -1.63
CA ILE A 4 -15.21 -8.29 -0.39
C ILE A 4 -15.54 -6.90 0.16
N VAL A 5 -15.90 -5.98 -0.73
CA VAL A 5 -16.34 -4.63 -0.37
C VAL A 5 -17.85 -4.68 -0.07
N LYS A 6 -18.20 -4.51 1.21
CA LYS A 6 -19.58 -4.38 1.65
C LYS A 6 -19.96 -2.90 1.67
N ILE A 7 -20.87 -2.50 0.79
CA ILE A 7 -21.42 -1.14 0.77
C ILE A 7 -22.88 -1.23 1.19
N GLU A 8 -23.22 -0.56 2.29
CA GLU A 8 -24.58 -0.52 2.83
C GLU A 8 -25.31 0.74 2.35
N CYS A 9 -26.63 0.66 2.34
CA CYS A 9 -27.48 1.80 2.09
C CYS A 9 -27.27 2.87 3.18
N LEU A 10 -27.11 4.13 2.79
CA LEU A 10 -26.88 5.24 3.72
C LEU A 10 -28.18 5.77 4.36
N VAL A 11 -29.35 5.21 4.02
CA VAL A 11 -30.62 5.61 4.62
C VAL A 11 -30.70 5.03 6.03
N ASN A 12 -31.05 5.89 7.00
CA ASN A 12 -31.22 5.46 8.40
C ASN A 12 -32.12 4.23 8.51
N HIS A 13 -31.66 3.22 9.27
CA HIS A 13 -32.33 1.94 9.49
C HIS A 13 -32.50 1.05 8.24
N CYS A 14 -31.81 1.36 7.14
CA CYS A 14 -31.74 0.49 5.97
C CYS A 14 -30.46 -0.36 6.01
N ASN A 15 -30.59 -1.66 6.21
CA ASN A 15 -29.46 -2.61 6.19
C ASN A 15 -29.28 -3.28 4.81
N PHE A 16 -29.79 -2.63 3.76
CA PHE A 16 -29.70 -3.19 2.41
C PHE A 16 -28.26 -3.13 1.92
N LEU A 17 -27.71 -4.29 1.53
CA LEU A 17 -26.39 -4.39 0.93
C LEU A 17 -26.48 -4.04 -0.56
N MET A 18 -25.70 -3.07 -1.01
CA MET A 18 -25.61 -2.70 -2.42
C MET A 18 -24.74 -3.71 -3.18
N GLU A 19 -25.40 -4.76 -3.70
CA GLU A 19 -24.75 -5.73 -4.56
C GLU A 19 -24.25 -5.11 -5.88
N TYR A 20 -23.33 -5.80 -6.56
CA TYR A 20 -22.70 -5.33 -7.80
C TYR A 20 -23.71 -4.87 -8.85
N GLU A 21 -24.82 -5.61 -9.03
CA GLU A 21 -25.85 -5.25 -10.02
C GLU A 21 -26.54 -3.92 -9.69
N VAL A 22 -26.76 -3.65 -8.41
CA VAL A 22 -27.32 -2.37 -7.94
C VAL A 22 -26.31 -1.26 -8.19
N MET A 23 -25.06 -1.47 -7.78
CA MET A 23 -23.96 -0.52 -8.00
C MET A 23 -23.82 -0.16 -9.48
N LYS A 24 -23.84 -1.16 -10.37
CA LYS A 24 -23.74 -0.97 -11.82
C LYS A 24 -24.91 -0.19 -12.40
N ARG A 25 -26.12 -0.33 -11.83
CA ARG A 25 -27.33 0.36 -12.29
C ARG A 25 -27.36 1.83 -11.86
N VAL A 26 -26.92 2.13 -10.64
CA VAL A 26 -27.07 3.47 -10.03
C VAL A 26 -25.82 4.35 -10.20
N SER A 27 -24.68 3.77 -10.54
CA SER A 27 -23.41 4.49 -10.66
C SER A 27 -23.15 4.97 -12.08
N SER A 28 -22.39 6.07 -12.22
CA SER A 28 -21.83 6.44 -13.51
C SER A 28 -20.80 5.41 -13.99
N LYS A 29 -20.51 5.41 -15.31
CA LYS A 29 -19.48 4.55 -15.90
C LYS A 29 -18.12 4.66 -15.16
N TYR A 30 -17.70 5.88 -14.88
CA TYR A 30 -16.46 6.14 -14.13
C TYR A 30 -16.47 5.52 -12.72
N LEU A 31 -17.60 5.64 -12.01
CA LEU A 31 -17.71 5.13 -10.64
C LEU A 31 -17.73 3.61 -10.60
N ILE A 32 -18.41 2.94 -11.54
CA ILE A 32 -18.43 1.48 -11.57
C ILE A 32 -17.06 0.91 -11.96
N GLU A 33 -16.34 1.52 -12.91
CA GLU A 33 -14.97 1.12 -13.26
C GLU A 33 -14.02 1.27 -12.06
N ARG A 34 -14.14 2.37 -11.31
CA ARG A 34 -13.37 2.58 -10.08
C ARG A 34 -13.73 1.56 -9.00
N TYR A 35 -15.02 1.27 -8.82
CA TYR A 35 -15.50 0.26 -7.87
C TYR A 35 -14.94 -1.13 -8.21
N GLU A 36 -14.97 -1.52 -9.47
CA GLU A 36 -14.44 -2.80 -9.96
C GLU A 36 -12.93 -2.89 -9.71
N TYR A 37 -12.19 -1.85 -10.07
CA TYR A 37 -10.75 -1.78 -9.83
C TYR A 37 -10.40 -1.96 -8.35
N LEU A 38 -11.06 -1.21 -7.46
CA LEU A 38 -10.81 -1.29 -6.01
C LEU A 38 -11.23 -2.65 -5.45
N SER A 39 -12.38 -3.18 -5.88
CA SER A 39 -12.86 -4.49 -5.43
C SER A 39 -11.91 -5.63 -5.81
N CYS A 40 -11.40 -5.62 -7.04
CA CYS A 40 -10.38 -6.56 -7.47
C CYS A 40 -9.09 -6.41 -6.67
N ARG A 41 -8.63 -5.17 -6.44
CA ARG A 41 -7.41 -4.89 -5.68
C ARG A 41 -7.51 -5.38 -4.24
N GLU A 42 -8.64 -5.18 -3.59
CA GLU A 42 -8.92 -5.69 -2.24
C GLU A 42 -8.99 -7.22 -2.21
N ALA A 43 -9.56 -7.86 -3.24
CA ALA A 43 -9.59 -9.31 -3.32
C ALA A 43 -8.20 -9.92 -3.45
N ILE A 44 -7.34 -9.34 -4.27
CA ILE A 44 -5.96 -9.79 -4.42
C ILE A 44 -5.18 -9.53 -3.12
N ARG A 45 -5.43 -8.41 -2.43
CA ARG A 45 -4.78 -8.07 -1.15
C ARG A 45 -5.06 -9.09 -0.03
N GLN A 46 -6.15 -9.86 -0.12
CA GLN A 46 -6.45 -10.91 0.86
C GLN A 46 -5.62 -12.19 0.69
N ILE A 47 -4.92 -12.35 -0.44
CA ILE A 47 -4.00 -13.48 -0.62
C ILE A 47 -2.86 -13.30 0.39
N PRO A 48 -2.66 -14.24 1.35
CA PRO A 48 -1.73 -14.04 2.48
C PRO A 48 -0.30 -13.71 2.05
N ASP A 49 0.12 -14.35 0.96
CA ASP A 49 1.49 -14.27 0.45
C ASP A 49 1.65 -13.18 -0.61
N PHE A 50 0.61 -12.38 -0.90
CA PHE A 50 0.65 -11.34 -1.91
C PHE A 50 0.95 -9.97 -1.31
N ARG A 51 1.78 -9.17 -1.99
CA ARG A 51 1.98 -7.73 -1.68
C ARG A 51 1.98 -6.90 -2.95
N TRP A 52 1.48 -5.66 -2.84
CA TRP A 52 1.62 -4.65 -3.88
C TRP A 52 3.01 -4.02 -3.83
N CYS A 53 3.54 -3.61 -4.98
CA CYS A 53 4.75 -2.80 -5.03
C CYS A 53 4.47 -1.39 -4.48
N HIS A 54 5.34 -0.88 -3.60
CA HIS A 54 5.22 0.46 -3.00
C HIS A 54 5.91 1.56 -3.80
N ASN A 55 6.46 1.24 -4.97
CA ASN A 55 6.89 2.27 -5.91
C ASN A 55 5.66 2.96 -6.52
N GLN A 56 5.53 4.27 -6.34
CA GLN A 56 4.38 5.07 -6.79
C GLN A 56 4.14 4.99 -8.31
N ASN A 57 5.19 4.69 -9.09
CA ASN A 57 5.12 4.54 -10.53
C ASN A 57 4.88 3.08 -10.97
N CYS A 58 4.68 2.16 -10.03
CA CYS A 58 4.49 0.73 -10.28
C CYS A 58 3.14 0.26 -9.76
N GLY A 59 2.29 -0.26 -10.66
CA GLY A 59 1.01 -0.87 -10.29
C GLY A 59 1.06 -2.38 -10.04
N SER A 60 2.24 -3.00 -10.13
CA SER A 60 2.43 -4.45 -10.01
C SER A 60 2.32 -4.93 -8.56
N GLY A 61 1.98 -6.20 -8.39
CA GLY A 61 2.11 -6.91 -7.13
C GLY A 61 2.45 -8.38 -7.41
N GLN A 62 2.92 -9.08 -6.39
CA GLN A 62 3.40 -10.45 -6.52
C GLN A 62 3.21 -11.23 -5.24
N GLU A 63 3.18 -12.55 -5.38
CA GLU A 63 3.30 -13.46 -4.26
C GLU A 63 4.77 -13.63 -3.84
N HIS A 64 4.99 -13.83 -2.54
CA HIS A 64 6.31 -13.97 -1.96
C HIS A 64 6.36 -15.16 -1.00
N LEU A 65 6.79 -16.30 -1.52
CA LEU A 65 6.80 -17.58 -0.78
C LEU A 65 7.79 -17.60 0.39
N GLY A 66 8.81 -16.72 0.39
CA GLY A 66 9.75 -16.57 1.50
C GLY A 66 9.11 -15.98 2.76
N LYS A 67 7.93 -15.35 2.64
CA LYS A 67 7.15 -14.72 3.71
C LYS A 67 8.04 -13.92 4.66
N ASP A 68 7.82 -14.04 5.96
CA ASP A 68 8.56 -13.34 7.01
C ASP A 68 9.98 -13.91 7.26
N ILE A 69 10.29 -15.10 6.72
CA ILE A 69 11.63 -15.71 6.85
C ILE A 69 12.63 -14.97 5.97
N SER A 70 12.18 -14.48 4.82
CA SER A 70 12.97 -13.67 3.89
C SER A 70 12.19 -12.42 3.52
N PRO A 71 12.09 -11.41 4.40
CA PRO A 71 11.14 -10.31 4.25
C PRO A 71 11.46 -9.36 3.08
N ILE A 72 12.62 -9.47 2.46
CA ILE A 72 12.99 -8.67 1.28
C ILE A 72 12.26 -9.23 0.06
N MET A 73 11.24 -8.50 -0.41
CA MET A 73 10.54 -8.79 -1.66
C MET A 73 11.01 -7.82 -2.75
N ILE A 74 11.66 -8.35 -3.79
CA ILE A 74 12.09 -7.58 -4.97
C ILE A 74 10.97 -7.63 -6.01
N CYS A 75 10.47 -6.45 -6.39
CA CYS A 75 9.41 -6.35 -7.40
C CYS A 75 9.90 -6.86 -8.76
N ILE A 76 9.23 -7.87 -9.33
CA ILE A 76 9.59 -8.47 -10.61
C ILE A 76 9.48 -7.46 -11.77
N ALA A 77 8.55 -6.52 -11.68
CA ALA A 77 8.28 -5.56 -12.75
C ALA A 77 9.25 -4.37 -12.78
N CYS A 78 9.72 -3.89 -11.61
CA CYS A 78 10.51 -2.64 -11.54
C CYS A 78 11.76 -2.71 -10.66
N GLY A 79 12.02 -3.83 -9.99
CA GLY A 79 13.19 -4.01 -9.12
C GLY A 79 13.10 -3.31 -7.76
N GLN A 80 12.02 -2.60 -7.45
CA GLN A 80 11.83 -1.99 -6.13
C GLN A 80 11.93 -3.04 -5.02
N MET A 81 12.75 -2.77 -4.01
CA MET A 81 12.81 -3.58 -2.79
C MET A 81 11.69 -3.12 -1.84
N ASN A 82 10.90 -4.07 -1.38
CA ASN A 82 9.80 -3.90 -0.45
C ASN A 82 9.99 -4.83 0.75
N CYS A 83 9.50 -4.43 1.91
CA CYS A 83 9.40 -5.28 3.08
C CYS A 83 8.05 -6.03 3.03
N PHE A 84 8.10 -7.35 2.94
CA PHE A 84 6.94 -8.23 2.94
C PHE A 84 6.18 -8.18 4.27
N THR A 85 6.92 -8.24 5.39
CA THR A 85 6.39 -8.27 6.75
C THR A 85 5.62 -6.98 7.09
N HIS A 86 6.16 -5.82 6.72
CA HIS A 86 5.55 -4.53 7.02
C HIS A 86 4.63 -3.98 5.92
N ASP A 87 4.56 -4.64 4.76
CA ASP A 87 3.86 -4.12 3.57
C ASP A 87 4.25 -2.66 3.28
N ALA A 88 5.56 -2.42 3.10
CA ALA A 88 6.14 -1.09 2.91
C ALA A 88 7.40 -1.14 2.01
N ILE A 89 7.98 0.02 1.69
CA ILE A 89 9.32 0.11 1.06
C ILE A 89 10.36 -0.55 1.98
N TRP A 90 11.35 -1.23 1.41
CA TRP A 90 12.42 -1.85 2.19
C TRP A 90 13.19 -0.82 3.03
N HIS A 91 13.35 -1.11 4.32
CA HIS A 91 14.07 -0.28 5.28
C HIS A 91 15.54 -0.72 5.36
N ASP A 92 16.33 -0.28 4.38
CA ASP A 92 17.74 -0.62 4.30
C ASP A 92 18.52 -0.23 5.57
N GLY A 93 19.45 -1.10 5.99
CA GLY A 93 20.23 -0.92 7.21
C GLY A 93 19.48 -1.18 8.53
N ARG A 94 18.22 -1.64 8.48
CA ARG A 94 17.41 -2.00 9.65
C ARG A 94 16.78 -3.38 9.49
N THR A 95 16.80 -4.16 10.55
CA THR A 95 15.96 -5.37 10.68
C THR A 95 14.49 -4.98 10.86
N CYS A 96 13.57 -5.93 10.63
CA CYS A 96 12.15 -5.66 10.83
C CYS A 96 11.84 -5.24 12.28
N THR A 97 12.49 -5.87 13.26
CA THR A 97 12.33 -5.54 14.68
C THR A 97 12.78 -4.12 14.99
N GLU A 98 13.92 -3.68 14.44
CA GLU A 98 14.42 -2.32 14.64
C GLU A 98 13.52 -1.28 13.98
N TYR A 99 13.04 -1.56 12.77
CA TYR A 99 12.09 -0.71 12.06
C TYR A 99 10.80 -0.49 12.87
N GLU A 100 10.23 -1.56 13.41
CA GLU A 100 9.00 -1.50 14.21
C GLU A 100 9.22 -0.77 15.55
N ALA A 101 10.33 -1.05 16.23
CA ALA A 101 10.68 -0.37 17.48
C ALA A 101 10.82 1.15 17.28
N GLU A 102 11.42 1.57 16.17
CA GLU A 102 11.60 2.97 15.85
C GLU A 102 10.29 3.67 15.46
N LYS A 103 9.47 3.02 14.62
CA LYS A 103 8.17 3.54 14.18
C LYS A 103 7.22 3.85 15.34
N ASN A 104 7.35 3.13 16.46
CA ASN A 104 6.58 3.35 17.68
C ASN A 104 7.05 4.57 18.51
N THR A 105 8.07 5.30 18.06
CA THR A 105 8.52 6.56 18.66
C THR A 105 8.02 7.78 17.86
N ILE A 106 7.82 8.92 18.52
CA ILE A 106 7.43 10.18 17.86
C ILE A 106 8.43 10.57 16.75
N VAL A 107 9.73 10.33 17.02
CA VAL A 107 10.82 10.64 16.08
C VAL A 107 10.78 9.70 14.89
N GLY A 108 10.66 8.39 15.11
CA GLY A 108 10.66 7.38 14.05
C GLY A 108 9.42 7.43 13.17
N ALA A 109 8.24 7.72 13.73
CA ALA A 109 7.01 7.92 12.96
C ALA A 109 7.16 9.06 11.92
N THR A 110 8.00 10.07 12.22
CA THR A 110 8.28 11.19 11.31
C THR A 110 9.48 10.90 10.40
N ARG A 111 10.44 10.09 10.85
CA ARG A 111 11.71 9.85 10.15
C ARG A 111 11.53 9.21 8.77
N ASP A 112 10.64 8.24 8.63
CA ASP A 112 10.39 7.60 7.32
C ASP A 112 9.89 8.60 6.27
N THR A 113 9.00 9.52 6.70
CA THR A 113 8.51 10.60 5.85
C THR A 113 9.65 11.54 5.46
N ILE A 114 10.48 11.92 6.43
CA ILE A 114 11.66 12.75 6.20
C ILE A 114 12.63 12.07 5.21
N GLU A 115 12.93 10.77 5.37
CA GLU A 115 13.84 10.04 4.48
C GLU A 115 13.30 9.88 3.05
N ARG A 116 12.00 9.65 2.91
CA ARG A 116 11.36 9.53 1.59
C ARG A 116 11.31 10.85 0.84
N GLU A 117 11.08 11.95 1.55
CA GLU A 117 10.76 13.24 0.92
C GLU A 117 11.95 14.22 0.91
N THR A 118 13.01 13.92 1.66
CA THR A 118 14.20 14.78 1.75
C THR A 118 15.48 14.03 1.45
N LYS A 119 16.47 14.75 0.91
CA LYS A 119 17.84 14.27 0.74
C LYS A 119 18.80 15.10 1.57
N THR A 120 19.89 14.48 2.01
CA THR A 120 20.96 15.18 2.74
C THR A 120 21.82 15.97 1.76
N CYS A 121 22.05 17.25 2.04
CA CYS A 121 23.00 18.06 1.26
C CYS A 121 24.44 17.54 1.49
N PRO A 122 25.20 17.19 0.44
CA PRO A 122 26.56 16.65 0.58
C PRO A 122 27.57 17.66 1.12
N GLY A 123 27.29 18.97 1.03
CA GLY A 123 28.19 20.02 1.52
C GLY A 123 28.03 20.34 3.01
N CYS A 124 26.80 20.36 3.53
CA CYS A 124 26.51 20.84 4.89
C CYS A 124 25.72 19.86 5.77
N GLY A 125 25.26 18.74 5.24
CA GLY A 125 24.51 17.73 6.01
C GLY A 125 23.06 18.10 6.34
N ILE A 126 22.59 19.29 5.99
CA ILE A 126 21.19 19.71 6.20
C ILE A 126 20.29 18.96 5.21
N ARG A 127 19.15 18.45 5.68
CA ARG A 127 18.13 17.81 4.85
C ARG A 127 17.37 18.86 4.04
N ILE A 128 17.22 18.60 2.75
CA ILE A 128 16.53 19.47 1.79
C ILE A 128 15.44 18.68 1.05
N TYR A 129 14.30 19.32 0.80
CA TYR A 129 13.30 18.80 -0.13
C TYR A 129 13.79 19.01 -1.55
N LYS A 130 13.90 17.94 -2.35
CA LYS A 130 14.22 18.07 -3.78
C LYS A 130 12.94 18.43 -4.53
N TYR A 131 12.77 19.70 -4.89
CA TYR A 131 11.72 20.12 -5.83
C TYR A 131 12.16 19.79 -7.27
N GLY A 132 11.44 18.86 -7.93
CA GLY A 132 11.43 18.73 -9.40
C GLY A 132 12.15 17.54 -10.03
N GLU A 133 11.38 16.86 -10.89
CA GLU A 133 11.61 15.87 -11.98
C GLU A 133 12.62 14.73 -11.80
#